data_AF-A0A7C7MU60-F1
#
_entry.id   AF-A0A7C7MU60-F1
#
_cell.length_a   1.000
_cell.length_b   1.000
_cell.length_c   1.000
_cell.angle_alpha   90.00
_cell.angle_beta   90.00
_cell.angle_gamma   90.00
#
_symmetry.space_group_name_H-M   'P 1'
#
loop_
_entity.id
_entity.type
_entity.pdbx_description
1 polymer ?
#
loop_
_entity_poly.entity_id
_entity_poly.type
_entity_poly.pdbx_seq_one_letter_code
_entity_poly.pdbx_strand_id
1 'polypeptide(L)'
;MGFISAKEVAKGLSLEKFGFLGTALGATLMRLTKLSHFNKVYEDRKHLDASQFIDSILNYLEVDFEIPEKDLKRIPKTGPFIAISNHPLGAIDGMILMKILIEKRPDFKIIANFLLHRLDPLAPYILPVNPFEDRKDAKSSVKGLKESILHLREGKPLGIFPAGEVSTHKEDKIIVDRPWLPEAMKLVQKSEVPVVPIYFHAKNSAAFYRLAKLNDSLRTAKLPSEMLTQKNRKIKVRIGNPISVSDQKDHIELDDYTNFIRRKTYMLSSGFNKKSLLKNIHIPKQIKIPRSPKEIAGETEEYLMEAEIEFCREHDKRLLQSKNYEVFLAKREHIPNIVTEIGRLREITFRAIGEGTNNATDLDEFDDFYHHLFLYDNEANKIVGAYRMGFGKEIFPAHGIDGFYLQQLFRFEPELYKLMSESIEMGRAFIVKEYQQKPMPLFLLWKGIVHCTLRFPEHNYLIGGVSISNKFSDFSKSMMIEFMKSHYYDPYVAQYVRPKKEYKVKLKDAEKDFVFDETEADLNKFDKIIDELEPDSLRMPVLLKKYIKQNAKVVAFNVDPLFNNSVDGLMYIRIADLPESTVKPVMEELQEELEKKLNNTNTND
;
A
#
# COMPACT_ATOMS: atom_id res chain seq x y z
N MET A 1 -22.52 -31.80 -29.86
CA MET A 1 -21.19 -31.81 -30.53
C MET A 1 -20.32 -30.90 -29.69
N GLY A 2 -19.15 -31.37 -29.24
CA GLY A 2 -18.26 -30.56 -28.40
C GLY A 2 -17.82 -29.25 -29.09
N PHE A 3 -17.45 -28.26 -28.29
CA PHE A 3 -17.16 -26.90 -28.76
C PHE A 3 -15.90 -26.80 -29.65
N ILE A 4 -15.01 -27.80 -29.59
CA ILE A 4 -13.84 -27.95 -30.48
C ILE A 4 -13.84 -29.33 -31.15
N SER A 5 -13.64 -29.37 -32.47
CA SER A 5 -13.56 -30.61 -33.25
C SER A 5 -12.13 -31.02 -33.64
N ALA A 6 -11.92 -32.32 -33.91
CA ALA A 6 -10.60 -32.85 -34.34
C ALA A 6 -10.12 -32.24 -35.66
N LYS A 7 -11.05 -31.92 -36.56
CA LYS A 7 -10.78 -31.27 -37.85
C LYS A 7 -10.26 -29.84 -37.65
N GLU A 8 -10.79 -29.13 -36.66
CA GLU A 8 -10.34 -27.77 -36.32
C GLU A 8 -8.97 -27.77 -35.63
N VAL A 9 -8.69 -28.74 -34.77
CA VAL A 9 -7.35 -28.91 -34.18
C VAL A 9 -6.32 -29.23 -35.27
N ALA A 10 -6.66 -30.09 -36.23
CA ALA A 10 -5.82 -30.40 -37.38
C ALA A 10 -5.56 -29.16 -38.27
N LYS A 11 -6.60 -28.35 -38.51
CA LYS A 11 -6.50 -27.09 -39.24
C LYS A 11 -5.61 -26.07 -38.51
N GLY A 12 -5.80 -25.88 -37.21
CA GLY A 12 -5.02 -24.94 -36.39
C GLY A 12 -3.52 -25.25 -36.33
N LEU A 13 -3.13 -26.52 -36.49
CA LEU A 13 -1.73 -26.95 -36.54
C LEU A 13 -1.19 -27.09 -37.97
N SER A 14 -1.93 -26.64 -39.00
CA SER A 14 -1.58 -26.82 -40.42
C SER A 14 -1.38 -28.29 -40.84
N LEU A 15 -1.97 -29.23 -40.10
CA LEU A 15 -1.93 -30.68 -40.39
C LEU A 15 -2.98 -31.10 -41.42
N GLU A 16 -3.86 -30.18 -41.81
CA GLU A 16 -4.87 -30.36 -42.86
C GLU A 16 -4.29 -30.83 -44.20
N LYS A 17 -3.02 -30.50 -44.47
CA LYS A 17 -2.26 -30.93 -45.66
C LYS A 17 -2.16 -32.46 -45.79
N PHE A 18 -2.38 -33.19 -44.71
CA PHE A 18 -2.34 -34.66 -44.66
C PHE A 18 -3.73 -35.32 -44.71
N GLY A 19 -4.79 -34.57 -45.00
CA GLY A 19 -6.14 -35.11 -45.20
C GLY A 19 -6.68 -35.93 -44.02
N PHE A 20 -7.06 -37.19 -44.27
CA PHE A 20 -7.57 -38.10 -43.24
C PHE A 20 -6.55 -38.39 -42.13
N LEU A 21 -5.27 -38.55 -42.48
CA LEU A 21 -4.17 -38.72 -41.52
C LEU A 21 -4.01 -37.49 -40.62
N GLY A 22 -4.17 -36.29 -41.18
CA GLY A 22 -4.17 -35.03 -40.42
C GLY A 22 -5.31 -34.95 -39.39
N THR A 23 -6.50 -35.42 -39.76
CA THR A 23 -7.67 -35.46 -38.86
C THR A 23 -7.50 -36.50 -37.74
N ALA A 24 -6.91 -37.66 -38.04
CA ALA A 24 -6.57 -38.67 -37.04
C ALA A 24 -5.49 -38.19 -36.06
N LEU A 25 -4.47 -37.48 -36.55
CA LEU A 25 -3.47 -36.79 -35.71
C LEU A 25 -4.13 -35.74 -34.81
N GLY A 26 -5.08 -34.96 -35.33
CA GLY A 26 -5.88 -34.01 -34.56
C GLY A 26 -6.67 -34.68 -33.41
N ALA A 27 -7.29 -35.83 -33.67
CA ALA A 27 -8.01 -36.59 -32.64
C ALA A 27 -7.08 -37.15 -31.55
N THR A 28 -5.90 -37.65 -31.93
CA THR A 28 -4.86 -38.08 -30.98
C THR A 28 -4.39 -36.91 -30.12
N LEU A 29 -4.17 -35.75 -30.74
CA LEU A 29 -3.76 -34.54 -30.03
C LEU A 29 -4.83 -34.08 -29.04
N MET A 30 -6.12 -34.13 -29.41
CA MET A 30 -7.23 -33.83 -28.50
C MET A 30 -7.30 -34.74 -27.28
N ARG A 31 -6.84 -36.00 -27.38
CA ARG A 31 -6.73 -36.90 -26.23
C ARG A 31 -5.52 -36.53 -25.37
N LEU A 32 -4.37 -36.31 -25.99
CA LEU A 32 -3.12 -35.95 -25.30
C LEU A 32 -3.19 -34.60 -24.56
N THR A 33 -3.86 -33.60 -25.15
CA THR A 33 -4.06 -32.28 -24.54
C THR A 33 -5.27 -32.22 -23.61
N LYS A 34 -6.01 -33.33 -23.48
CA LYS A 34 -7.26 -33.46 -22.72
C LYS A 34 -8.43 -32.59 -23.21
N LEU A 35 -8.37 -32.03 -24.43
CA LEU A 35 -9.50 -31.31 -25.06
C LEU A 35 -10.77 -32.16 -25.18
N SER A 36 -10.61 -33.45 -25.49
CA SER A 36 -11.73 -34.41 -25.53
C SER A 36 -12.46 -34.52 -24.19
N HIS A 37 -11.72 -34.43 -23.08
CA HIS A 37 -12.28 -34.42 -21.73
C HIS A 37 -13.05 -33.13 -21.46
N PHE A 38 -12.51 -31.97 -21.83
CA PHE A 38 -13.20 -30.68 -21.69
C PHE A 38 -14.49 -30.60 -22.51
N ASN A 39 -14.53 -31.20 -23.71
CA ASN A 39 -15.77 -31.31 -24.49
C ASN A 39 -16.87 -32.07 -23.73
N LYS A 40 -16.51 -33.15 -23.01
CA LYS A 40 -17.47 -33.89 -22.19
C LYS A 40 -17.95 -33.06 -21.01
N VAL A 41 -17.02 -32.45 -20.28
CA VAL A 41 -17.33 -31.55 -19.15
C VAL A 41 -18.27 -30.41 -19.58
N TYR A 42 -18.06 -29.84 -20.78
CA TYR A 42 -18.93 -28.82 -21.37
C TYR A 42 -20.33 -29.36 -21.68
N GLU A 43 -20.45 -30.48 -22.40
CA GLU A 43 -21.77 -31.04 -22.78
C GLU A 43 -22.64 -31.34 -21.55
N ASP A 44 -22.02 -31.82 -20.46
CA ASP A 44 -22.69 -32.10 -19.20
C ASP A 44 -23.18 -30.81 -18.49
N ARG A 45 -22.70 -29.62 -18.88
CA ARG A 45 -22.90 -28.35 -18.15
C ARG A 45 -23.46 -27.21 -19.01
N LYS A 46 -23.57 -27.37 -20.33
CA LYS A 46 -24.02 -26.30 -21.25
C LYS A 46 -25.45 -25.79 -20.98
N HIS A 47 -26.22 -26.52 -20.17
CA HIS A 47 -27.58 -26.16 -19.78
C HIS A 47 -27.61 -25.16 -18.59
N LEU A 48 -26.48 -24.96 -17.92
CA LEU A 48 -26.36 -24.03 -16.79
C LEU A 48 -26.32 -22.57 -17.28
N ASP A 49 -26.73 -21.65 -16.41
CA ASP A 49 -26.47 -20.23 -16.64
C ASP A 49 -24.96 -19.93 -16.58
N ALA A 50 -24.55 -18.73 -17.04
CA ALA A 50 -23.13 -18.37 -17.12
C ALA A 50 -22.39 -18.47 -15.78
N SER A 51 -23.01 -18.03 -14.68
CA SER A 51 -22.37 -18.00 -13.37
C SER A 51 -22.20 -19.42 -12.81
N GLN A 52 -23.28 -20.21 -12.86
CA GLN A 52 -23.28 -21.61 -12.46
C GLN A 52 -22.34 -22.46 -13.32
N PHE A 53 -22.28 -22.17 -14.62
CA PHE A 53 -21.34 -22.81 -15.54
C PHE A 53 -19.90 -22.53 -15.12
N ILE A 54 -19.55 -21.25 -14.89
CA ILE A 54 -18.21 -20.87 -14.44
C ILE A 54 -17.87 -21.53 -13.10
N ASP A 55 -18.76 -21.48 -12.12
CA ASP A 55 -18.54 -22.09 -10.81
C ASP A 55 -18.34 -23.61 -10.90
N SER A 56 -19.15 -24.28 -11.72
CA SER A 56 -19.01 -25.72 -11.95
C SER A 56 -17.67 -26.07 -12.58
N ILE A 57 -17.16 -25.25 -13.51
CA ILE A 57 -15.86 -25.47 -14.13
C ILE A 57 -14.72 -25.17 -13.15
N LEU A 58 -14.77 -24.06 -12.40
CA LEU A 58 -13.74 -23.72 -11.41
C LEU A 58 -13.66 -24.78 -10.30
N ASN A 59 -14.82 -25.25 -9.80
CA ASN A 59 -14.89 -26.33 -8.82
C ASN A 59 -14.35 -27.65 -9.39
N TYR A 60 -14.69 -27.99 -10.63
CA TYR A 60 -14.17 -29.17 -11.30
C TYR A 60 -12.64 -29.13 -11.47
N LEU A 61 -12.08 -27.94 -11.70
CA LEU A 61 -10.64 -27.71 -11.80
C LEU A 61 -9.94 -27.58 -10.43
N GLU A 62 -10.69 -27.60 -9.32
CA GLU A 62 -10.20 -27.34 -7.96
C GLU A 62 -9.42 -26.01 -7.87
N VAL A 63 -9.95 -24.97 -8.54
CA VAL A 63 -9.36 -23.63 -8.54
C VAL A 63 -9.85 -22.85 -7.33
N ASP A 64 -8.91 -22.49 -6.46
CA ASP A 64 -9.14 -21.56 -5.35
C ASP A 64 -8.56 -20.19 -5.71
N PHE A 65 -9.29 -19.11 -5.39
CA PHE A 65 -8.82 -17.74 -5.64
C PHE A 65 -9.18 -16.79 -4.49
N GLU A 66 -8.38 -15.75 -4.32
CA GLU A 66 -8.52 -14.76 -3.25
C GLU A 66 -8.51 -13.35 -3.82
N ILE A 67 -9.51 -12.55 -3.42
CA ILE A 67 -9.57 -11.13 -3.69
C ILE A 67 -9.83 -10.42 -2.35
N PRO A 68 -9.05 -9.40 -1.97
CA PRO A 68 -9.36 -8.58 -0.82
C PRO A 68 -10.75 -7.95 -0.94
N GLU A 69 -11.58 -7.97 0.11
CA GLU A 69 -12.93 -7.40 0.06
C GLU A 69 -12.94 -5.90 -0.31
N LYS A 70 -11.89 -5.17 0.08
CA LYS A 70 -11.71 -3.77 -0.30
C LYS A 70 -11.55 -3.59 -1.80
N ASP A 71 -10.79 -4.47 -2.45
CA ASP A 71 -10.55 -4.43 -3.88
C ASP A 71 -11.86 -4.67 -4.64
N LEU A 72 -12.71 -5.59 -4.18
CA LEU A 72 -14.05 -5.82 -4.76
C LEU A 72 -14.95 -4.58 -4.69
N LYS A 73 -14.82 -3.75 -3.65
CA LYS A 73 -15.60 -2.51 -3.49
C LYS A 73 -15.19 -1.40 -4.48
N ARG A 74 -14.05 -1.54 -5.17
CA ARG A 74 -13.56 -0.57 -6.17
C ARG A 74 -14.25 -0.69 -7.53
N ILE A 75 -14.93 -1.80 -7.80
CA ILE A 75 -15.67 -2.00 -9.06
C ILE A 75 -16.83 -1.00 -9.12
N PRO A 76 -16.91 -0.13 -10.16
CA PRO A 76 -18.01 0.82 -10.30
C PRO A 76 -19.37 0.12 -10.42
N LYS A 77 -20.31 0.51 -9.55
CA LYS A 77 -21.67 -0.05 -9.51
C LYS A 77 -22.53 0.41 -10.70
N THR A 78 -22.25 1.58 -11.25
CA THR A 78 -23.02 2.21 -12.32
C THR A 78 -22.08 2.88 -13.31
N GLY A 79 -22.59 3.14 -14.53
CA GLY A 79 -21.83 3.79 -15.59
C GLY A 79 -20.84 2.84 -16.29
N PRO A 80 -20.26 3.26 -17.42
CA PRO A 80 -19.32 2.45 -18.17
C PRO A 80 -17.93 2.49 -17.54
N PHE A 81 -17.20 1.40 -17.68
CA PHE A 81 -15.76 1.34 -17.38
C PHE A 81 -15.12 0.21 -18.20
N ILE A 82 -13.81 0.26 -18.35
CA ILE A 82 -13.04 -0.83 -18.95
C ILE A 82 -12.25 -1.55 -17.86
N ALA A 83 -12.54 -2.83 -17.62
CA ALA A 83 -11.70 -3.70 -16.82
C ALA A 83 -10.52 -4.20 -17.65
N ILE A 84 -9.30 -3.80 -17.30
CA ILE A 84 -8.07 -4.19 -18.00
C ILE A 84 -7.24 -5.12 -17.13
N SER A 85 -6.72 -6.21 -17.69
CA SER A 85 -6.04 -7.23 -16.89
C SER A 85 -4.86 -7.88 -17.58
N ASN A 86 -3.85 -8.30 -16.79
CA ASN A 86 -2.87 -9.28 -17.26
C ASN A 86 -3.50 -10.67 -17.38
N HIS A 87 -2.86 -11.57 -18.13
CA HIS A 87 -3.48 -12.85 -18.51
C HIS A 87 -2.58 -14.08 -18.32
N PRO A 88 -2.18 -14.44 -17.09
CA PRO A 88 -1.17 -15.49 -16.87
C PRO A 88 -1.63 -16.92 -17.17
N LEU A 89 -2.87 -17.29 -16.87
CA LEU A 89 -3.40 -18.66 -16.95
C LEU A 89 -4.35 -18.88 -18.14
N GLY A 90 -4.75 -17.82 -18.83
CA GLY A 90 -5.64 -17.93 -19.99
C GLY A 90 -7.10 -18.07 -19.57
N ALA A 91 -7.75 -19.16 -20.00
CA ALA A 91 -9.18 -19.36 -19.78
C ALA A 91 -9.61 -19.28 -18.30
N ILE A 92 -8.75 -19.67 -17.35
CA ILE A 92 -9.03 -19.54 -15.92
C ILE A 92 -9.16 -18.06 -15.51
N ASP A 93 -8.26 -17.18 -15.96
CA ASP A 93 -8.33 -15.75 -15.64
C ASP A 93 -9.60 -15.14 -16.22
N GLY A 94 -9.95 -15.51 -17.45
CA GLY A 94 -11.18 -15.06 -18.12
C GLY A 94 -12.43 -15.47 -17.36
N MET A 95 -12.51 -16.73 -16.91
CA MET A 95 -13.63 -17.23 -16.10
C MET A 95 -13.73 -16.51 -14.75
N ILE A 96 -12.61 -16.34 -14.04
CA ILE A 96 -12.58 -15.62 -12.76
C ILE A 96 -13.03 -14.17 -12.96
N LEU A 97 -12.50 -13.48 -13.97
CA LEU A 97 -12.87 -12.09 -14.30
C LEU A 97 -14.37 -11.96 -14.61
N MET A 98 -14.90 -12.87 -15.43
CA MET A 98 -16.34 -12.90 -15.76
C MET A 98 -17.18 -13.18 -14.52
N LYS A 99 -16.83 -14.14 -13.68
CA LYS A 99 -17.55 -14.41 -12.42
C LYS A 99 -17.66 -13.16 -11.56
N ILE A 100 -16.51 -12.52 -11.29
CA ILE A 100 -16.45 -11.33 -10.42
C ILE A 100 -17.30 -10.19 -10.98
N LEU A 101 -17.19 -9.95 -12.30
CA LEU A 101 -17.85 -8.80 -12.91
C LEU A 101 -19.33 -9.04 -13.18
N ILE A 102 -19.74 -10.23 -13.63
CA ILE A 102 -21.17 -10.54 -13.88
C ILE A 102 -21.98 -10.49 -12.58
N GLU A 103 -21.42 -10.96 -11.46
CA GLU A 103 -22.07 -10.90 -10.15
C GLU A 103 -22.39 -9.46 -9.71
N LYS A 104 -21.57 -8.48 -10.12
CA LYS A 104 -21.76 -7.05 -9.78
C LYS A 104 -22.44 -6.25 -10.89
N ARG A 105 -22.22 -6.64 -12.13
CA ARG A 105 -22.60 -5.97 -13.38
C ARG A 105 -23.07 -7.03 -14.37
N PRO A 106 -24.35 -7.46 -14.30
CA PRO A 106 -24.91 -8.46 -15.21
C PRO A 106 -24.89 -8.03 -16.69
N ASP A 107 -24.70 -6.75 -16.95
CA ASP A 107 -24.55 -6.12 -18.25
C ASP A 107 -23.10 -6.14 -18.79
N PHE A 108 -22.15 -6.73 -18.06
CA PHE A 108 -20.75 -6.84 -18.46
C PHE A 108 -20.54 -7.66 -19.73
N LYS A 109 -19.57 -7.27 -20.57
CA LYS A 109 -19.04 -8.11 -21.64
C LYS A 109 -17.52 -8.09 -21.68
N ILE A 110 -16.91 -9.15 -22.23
CA ILE A 110 -15.47 -9.25 -22.41
C ILE A 110 -15.10 -9.43 -23.88
N ILE A 111 -14.03 -8.76 -24.29
CA ILE A 111 -13.40 -8.99 -25.59
C ILE A 111 -12.62 -10.30 -25.55
N ALA A 112 -13.01 -11.26 -26.38
CA ALA A 112 -12.36 -12.56 -26.42
C ALA A 112 -12.37 -13.19 -27.82
N ASN A 113 -11.60 -14.27 -27.98
CA ASN A 113 -11.54 -15.03 -29.23
C ASN A 113 -12.90 -15.72 -29.53
N PHE A 114 -13.22 -15.85 -30.81
CA PHE A 114 -14.40 -16.52 -31.35
C PHE A 114 -14.63 -17.94 -30.80
N LEU A 115 -13.57 -18.66 -30.43
CA LEU A 115 -13.70 -19.99 -29.82
C LEU A 115 -14.49 -19.97 -28.49
N LEU A 116 -14.34 -18.92 -27.69
CA LEU A 116 -15.06 -18.80 -26.42
C LEU A 116 -16.54 -18.44 -26.63
N HIS A 117 -16.86 -17.70 -27.70
CA HIS A 117 -18.23 -17.39 -28.10
C HIS A 117 -19.05 -18.65 -28.47
N ARG A 118 -18.40 -19.79 -28.71
CA ARG A 118 -19.09 -21.07 -28.98
C ARG A 118 -19.55 -21.80 -27.72
N LEU A 119 -19.20 -21.31 -26.54
CA LEU A 119 -19.69 -21.85 -25.28
C LEU A 119 -21.04 -21.19 -24.99
N ASP A 120 -22.13 -21.93 -25.17
CA ASP A 120 -23.50 -21.40 -25.10
C ASP A 120 -23.77 -20.58 -23.81
N PRO A 121 -23.35 -21.02 -22.60
CA PRO A 121 -23.55 -20.24 -21.39
C PRO A 121 -22.81 -18.91 -21.37
N LEU A 122 -21.67 -18.80 -22.06
CA LEU A 122 -20.80 -17.62 -22.02
C LEU A 122 -21.02 -16.67 -23.21
N ALA A 123 -21.64 -17.15 -24.29
CA ALA A 123 -21.86 -16.39 -25.52
C ALA A 123 -22.48 -14.99 -25.29
N PRO A 124 -23.50 -14.80 -24.40
CA PRO A 124 -24.09 -13.47 -24.16
C PRO A 124 -23.10 -12.42 -23.63
N TYR A 125 -22.03 -12.87 -22.99
CA TYR A 125 -21.04 -12.04 -22.30
C TYR A 125 -19.76 -11.83 -23.12
N ILE A 126 -19.68 -12.37 -24.33
CA ILE A 126 -18.47 -12.31 -25.17
C ILE A 126 -18.70 -11.41 -26.37
N LEU A 127 -17.81 -10.44 -26.57
CA LEU A 127 -17.67 -9.71 -27.82
C LEU A 127 -16.54 -10.36 -28.63
N PRO A 128 -16.87 -11.10 -29.71
CA PRO A 128 -15.85 -11.80 -30.47
C PRO A 128 -15.01 -10.81 -31.26
N VAL A 129 -13.70 -10.82 -31.00
CA VAL A 129 -12.69 -10.20 -31.86
C VAL A 129 -11.70 -11.27 -32.29
N ASN A 130 -11.04 -11.06 -33.44
CA ASN A 130 -10.02 -11.98 -33.93
C ASN A 130 -8.64 -11.30 -33.77
N PRO A 131 -7.93 -11.51 -32.65
CA PRO A 131 -6.59 -10.94 -32.44
C PRO A 131 -5.47 -11.85 -32.98
N PHE A 132 -5.80 -12.99 -33.62
CA PHE A 132 -4.86 -14.09 -33.88
C PHE A 132 -4.61 -14.45 -35.35
N GLU A 133 -4.97 -13.62 -36.33
CA GLU A 133 -4.71 -13.95 -37.73
C GLU A 133 -4.13 -12.80 -38.55
N ASP A 134 -2.90 -13.00 -39.05
CA ASP A 134 -2.31 -12.32 -40.22
C ASP A 134 -3.11 -12.55 -41.53
N ARG A 135 -4.28 -13.19 -41.46
CA ARG A 135 -5.13 -13.49 -42.62
C ARG A 135 -6.30 -12.51 -42.68
N LYS A 136 -6.17 -11.51 -43.56
CA LYS A 136 -7.14 -10.91 -44.51
C LYS A 136 -8.66 -10.85 -44.22
N ASP A 137 -9.20 -11.18 -43.05
CA ASP A 137 -10.62 -11.00 -42.71
C ASP A 137 -10.85 -9.76 -41.85
N ALA A 138 -10.36 -8.62 -42.36
CA ALA A 138 -10.44 -7.29 -41.72
C ALA A 138 -11.89 -6.85 -41.36
N LYS A 139 -12.92 -7.48 -41.92
CA LYS A 139 -14.33 -7.18 -41.63
C LYS A 139 -14.79 -7.70 -40.26
N SER A 140 -14.21 -8.77 -39.74
CA SER A 140 -14.66 -9.39 -38.47
C SER A 140 -14.17 -8.61 -37.23
N SER A 141 -12.90 -8.20 -37.22
CA SER A 141 -12.30 -7.43 -36.12
C SER A 141 -12.85 -6.00 -36.00
N VAL A 142 -13.22 -5.37 -37.12
CA VAL A 142 -13.86 -4.03 -37.11
C VAL A 142 -15.26 -4.07 -36.50
N LYS A 143 -16.02 -5.14 -36.75
CA LYS A 143 -17.37 -5.32 -36.18
C LYS A 143 -17.31 -5.45 -34.66
N GLY A 144 -16.44 -6.33 -34.14
CA GLY A 144 -16.28 -6.51 -32.69
C GLY A 144 -15.80 -5.24 -31.97
N LEU A 145 -14.92 -4.46 -32.63
CA LEU A 145 -14.49 -3.15 -32.12
C LEU A 145 -15.65 -2.14 -32.04
N LYS A 146 -16.47 -2.06 -33.10
CA LYS A 146 -17.63 -1.17 -33.14
C LYS A 146 -18.68 -1.55 -32.07
N GLU A 147 -18.93 -2.84 -31.90
CA GLU A 147 -19.83 -3.35 -30.85
C GLU A 147 -19.30 -3.03 -29.45
N SER A 148 -17.98 -3.10 -29.24
CA SER A 148 -17.35 -2.74 -27.96
C SER A 148 -17.55 -1.26 -27.62
N ILE A 149 -17.36 -0.36 -28.60
CA ILE A 149 -17.60 1.08 -28.41
C ILE A 149 -19.09 1.36 -28.15
N LEU A 150 -20.00 0.72 -28.89
CA LEU A 150 -21.44 0.89 -28.68
C LEU A 150 -21.84 0.43 -27.28
N HIS A 151 -21.33 -0.72 -26.84
CA HIS A 151 -21.58 -1.27 -25.51
C HIS A 151 -21.16 -0.30 -24.40
N LEU A 152 -19.97 0.30 -24.52
CA LEU A 152 -19.50 1.32 -23.57
C LEU A 152 -20.37 2.59 -23.62
N ARG A 153 -20.79 3.03 -24.80
CA ARG A 153 -21.70 4.19 -24.96
C ARG A 153 -23.08 3.97 -24.35
N GLU A 154 -23.53 2.73 -24.28
CA GLU A 154 -24.76 2.34 -23.55
C GLU A 154 -24.60 2.35 -22.02
N GLY A 155 -23.43 2.74 -21.50
CA GLY A 155 -23.14 2.81 -20.07
C GLY A 155 -22.73 1.49 -19.43
N LYS A 156 -22.39 0.48 -20.26
CA LYS A 156 -22.11 -0.89 -19.82
C LYS A 156 -20.60 -1.14 -19.71
N PRO A 157 -20.14 -2.09 -18.88
CA PRO A 157 -18.72 -2.30 -18.63
C PRO A 157 -18.12 -3.33 -19.59
N LEU A 158 -16.86 -3.13 -19.95
CA LEU A 158 -16.14 -3.95 -20.92
C LEU A 158 -14.86 -4.53 -20.31
N GLY A 159 -14.60 -5.81 -20.51
CA GLY A 159 -13.36 -6.47 -20.13
C GLY A 159 -12.39 -6.61 -21.30
N ILE A 160 -11.10 -6.45 -21.04
CA ILE A 160 -10.05 -6.63 -22.04
C ILE A 160 -8.76 -7.23 -21.45
N PHE A 161 -8.21 -8.21 -22.14
CA PHE A 161 -6.84 -8.70 -21.95
C PHE A 161 -5.98 -8.12 -23.09
N PRO A 162 -5.30 -6.99 -22.88
CA PRO A 162 -4.75 -6.16 -23.96
C PRO A 162 -3.55 -6.79 -24.67
N ALA A 163 -2.88 -7.76 -24.04
CA ALA A 163 -1.82 -8.53 -24.69
C ALA A 163 -2.33 -9.52 -25.75
N GLY A 164 -3.62 -9.84 -25.73
CA GLY A 164 -4.25 -10.81 -26.63
C GLY A 164 -3.87 -12.28 -26.35
N GLU A 165 -2.76 -12.53 -25.66
CA GLU A 165 -2.24 -13.86 -25.35
C GLU A 165 -1.83 -14.00 -23.87
N VAL A 166 -1.49 -15.23 -23.46
CA VAL A 166 -1.12 -15.49 -22.08
C VAL A 166 0.29 -15.00 -21.72
N SER A 167 0.48 -14.64 -20.45
CA SER A 167 1.77 -14.15 -19.95
C SER A 167 2.87 -15.20 -20.13
N THR A 168 3.88 -14.86 -20.94
CA THR A 168 5.02 -15.73 -21.27
C THR A 168 6.37 -15.01 -21.18
N HIS A 169 6.36 -13.68 -21.16
CA HIS A 169 7.56 -12.87 -21.13
C HIS A 169 8.10 -12.83 -19.70
N LYS A 170 9.42 -12.88 -19.56
CA LYS A 170 10.07 -12.82 -18.24
C LYS A 170 10.74 -11.47 -18.09
N GLU A 171 10.20 -10.64 -17.19
CA GLU A 171 10.85 -9.41 -16.73
C GLU A 171 11.34 -9.63 -15.30
N ASP A 172 12.65 -9.52 -15.10
CA ASP A 172 13.36 -9.88 -13.87
C ASP A 172 13.06 -11.30 -13.34
N LYS A 173 12.24 -11.39 -12.29
CA LYS A 173 11.88 -12.62 -11.58
C LYS A 173 10.40 -12.99 -11.74
N ILE A 174 9.63 -12.17 -12.43
CA ILE A 174 8.20 -12.37 -12.65
C ILE A 174 7.90 -12.66 -14.12
N ILE A 175 6.78 -13.34 -14.35
CA ILE A 175 6.28 -13.61 -15.69
C ILE A 175 5.17 -12.61 -15.94
N VAL A 176 5.29 -11.90 -17.05
CA VAL A 176 4.43 -10.79 -17.45
C VAL A 176 3.94 -11.02 -18.87
N ASP A 177 2.95 -10.25 -19.26
CA ASP A 177 2.48 -10.20 -20.63
C ASP A 177 3.56 -9.66 -21.56
N ARG A 178 3.48 -10.07 -22.82
CA ARG A 178 4.14 -9.38 -23.93
C ARG A 178 3.62 -7.93 -24.04
N PRO A 179 4.27 -7.06 -24.84
CA PRO A 179 3.76 -5.72 -25.09
C PRO A 179 2.27 -5.75 -25.45
N TRP A 180 1.50 -4.86 -24.83
CA TRP A 180 0.07 -4.75 -25.06
C TRP A 180 -0.20 -4.26 -26.48
N LEU A 181 -1.24 -4.80 -27.12
CA LEU A 181 -1.51 -4.55 -28.53
C LEU A 181 -1.97 -3.09 -28.74
N PRO A 182 -1.36 -2.33 -29.68
CA PRO A 182 -1.74 -0.94 -29.95
C PRO A 182 -3.22 -0.77 -30.28
N GLU A 183 -3.84 -1.73 -30.97
CA GLU A 183 -5.26 -1.71 -31.33
C GLU A 183 -6.16 -1.81 -30.10
N ALA A 184 -5.78 -2.68 -29.15
CA ALA A 184 -6.48 -2.81 -27.88
C ALA A 184 -6.38 -1.50 -27.09
N MET A 185 -5.19 -0.92 -26.99
CA MET A 185 -4.99 0.32 -26.22
C MET A 185 -5.63 1.55 -26.87
N LYS A 186 -5.66 1.63 -28.20
CA LYS A 186 -6.43 2.65 -28.94
C LYS A 186 -7.91 2.60 -28.63
N LEU A 187 -8.49 1.40 -28.47
CA LEU A 187 -9.89 1.26 -28.05
C LEU A 187 -10.08 1.85 -26.65
N VAL A 188 -9.21 1.49 -25.70
CA VAL A 188 -9.31 1.95 -24.32
C VAL A 188 -9.20 3.48 -24.26
N GLN A 189 -8.16 4.05 -24.89
CA GLN A 189 -7.92 5.50 -24.91
C GLN A 189 -9.08 6.28 -25.54
N LYS A 190 -9.59 5.83 -26.69
CA LYS A 190 -10.69 6.51 -27.41
C LYS A 190 -12.07 6.34 -26.76
N SER A 191 -12.20 5.41 -25.82
CA SER A 191 -13.49 5.17 -25.16
C SER A 191 -13.81 6.25 -24.14
N GLU A 192 -12.79 6.97 -23.62
CA GLU A 192 -12.94 8.06 -22.65
C GLU A 192 -13.82 7.67 -21.44
N VAL A 193 -13.63 6.44 -20.95
CA VAL A 193 -14.29 5.92 -19.74
C VAL A 193 -13.25 5.57 -18.68
N PRO A 194 -13.64 5.48 -17.40
CA PRO A 194 -12.73 5.02 -16.35
C PRO A 194 -12.16 3.64 -16.66
N VAL A 195 -10.88 3.43 -16.33
CA VAL A 195 -10.19 2.15 -16.52
C VAL A 195 -9.94 1.51 -15.16
N VAL A 196 -10.39 0.28 -14.96
CA VAL A 196 -10.21 -0.49 -13.73
C VAL A 196 -9.11 -1.53 -13.93
N PRO A 197 -7.90 -1.33 -13.38
CA PRO A 197 -6.81 -2.28 -13.50
C PRO A 197 -7.04 -3.50 -12.59
N ILE A 198 -6.85 -4.70 -13.14
CA ILE A 198 -6.98 -5.98 -12.43
C ILE A 198 -5.71 -6.77 -12.63
N TYR A 199 -5.14 -7.29 -11.55
CA TYR A 199 -3.91 -8.07 -11.60
C TYR A 199 -4.10 -9.48 -11.06
N PHE A 200 -3.83 -10.47 -11.90
CA PHE A 200 -3.76 -11.88 -11.56
C PHE A 200 -2.32 -12.26 -11.20
N HIS A 201 -2.11 -12.66 -9.94
CA HIS A 201 -0.85 -13.18 -9.46
C HIS A 201 -0.83 -14.71 -9.53
N ALA A 202 -0.57 -15.22 -10.73
CA ALA A 202 -0.46 -16.65 -10.98
C ALA A 202 0.59 -16.95 -12.06
N LYS A 203 0.97 -18.22 -12.18
CA LYS A 203 1.87 -18.70 -13.23
C LYS A 203 1.54 -20.14 -13.63
N ASN A 204 1.79 -20.45 -14.90
CA ASN A 204 1.73 -21.81 -15.41
C ASN A 204 2.93 -22.65 -14.95
N SER A 205 2.91 -23.94 -15.26
CA SER A 205 3.99 -24.87 -14.96
C SER A 205 5.28 -24.52 -15.71
N ALA A 206 6.42 -24.98 -15.18
CA ALA A 206 7.70 -24.84 -15.88
C ALA A 206 7.70 -25.52 -17.26
N ALA A 207 6.94 -26.61 -17.42
CA ALA A 207 6.80 -27.32 -18.69
C ALA A 207 6.07 -26.47 -19.74
N PHE A 208 5.01 -25.75 -19.34
CA PHE A 208 4.33 -24.80 -20.21
C PHE A 208 5.30 -23.74 -20.75
N TYR A 209 6.09 -23.11 -19.88
CA TYR A 209 7.03 -22.07 -20.31
C TYR A 209 8.17 -22.59 -21.19
N ARG A 210 8.60 -23.84 -21.04
CA ARG A 210 9.57 -24.47 -21.96
C ARG A 210 8.96 -24.64 -23.35
N LEU A 211 7.73 -25.15 -23.44
CA LEU A 211 7.03 -25.34 -24.72
C LEU A 211 6.68 -24.01 -25.39
N ALA A 212 6.29 -23.01 -24.59
CA ALA A 212 5.99 -21.67 -25.09
C ALA A 212 7.19 -20.96 -25.72
N LYS A 213 8.42 -21.26 -25.25
CA LYS A 213 9.65 -20.77 -25.89
C LYS A 213 9.98 -21.46 -27.21
N LEU A 214 9.47 -22.67 -27.44
CA LEU A 214 9.77 -23.45 -28.64
C LEU A 214 8.88 -23.06 -29.81
N ASN A 215 7.57 -22.89 -29.60
CA ASN A 215 6.62 -22.54 -30.67
C ASN A 215 5.27 -22.06 -30.09
N ASP A 216 4.68 -21.01 -30.68
CA ASP A 216 3.36 -20.48 -30.30
C ASP A 216 2.20 -21.48 -30.49
N SER A 217 2.30 -22.41 -31.44
CA SER A 217 1.32 -23.49 -31.65
C SER A 217 1.38 -24.54 -30.53
N LEU A 218 2.58 -24.90 -30.07
CA LEU A 218 2.78 -25.83 -28.96
C LEU A 218 2.29 -25.22 -27.63
N ARG A 219 2.48 -23.91 -27.46
CA ARG A 219 1.92 -23.14 -26.36
C ARG A 219 0.40 -23.28 -26.30
N THR A 220 -0.29 -22.94 -27.39
CA THR A 220 -1.75 -23.01 -27.47
C THR A 220 -2.27 -24.43 -27.24
N ALA A 221 -1.58 -25.45 -27.79
CA ALA A 221 -1.95 -26.84 -27.58
C ALA A 221 -1.80 -27.31 -26.11
N LYS A 222 -0.85 -26.75 -25.35
CA LYS A 222 -0.59 -27.16 -23.96
C LYS A 222 -1.59 -26.56 -22.96
N LEU A 223 -2.20 -25.40 -23.26
CA LEU A 223 -3.08 -24.66 -22.35
C LEU A 223 -4.19 -25.49 -21.70
N PRO A 224 -4.98 -26.34 -22.41
CA PRO A 224 -6.06 -27.08 -21.77
C PRO A 224 -5.56 -28.03 -20.68
N SER A 225 -4.44 -28.70 -20.92
CA SER A 225 -3.83 -29.58 -19.92
C SER A 225 -3.20 -28.81 -18.75
N GLU A 226 -2.82 -27.54 -18.95
CA GLU A 226 -2.26 -26.68 -17.93
C GLU A 226 -3.33 -26.19 -16.94
N MET A 227 -4.57 -26.02 -17.37
CA MET A 227 -5.68 -25.68 -16.46
C MET A 227 -5.84 -26.71 -15.33
N LEU A 228 -5.53 -27.98 -15.61
CA LEU A 228 -5.63 -29.08 -14.65
C LEU A 228 -4.46 -29.11 -13.65
N THR A 229 -3.39 -28.36 -13.87
CA THR A 229 -2.22 -28.31 -12.97
C THR A 229 -2.39 -27.29 -11.85
N GLN A 230 -3.43 -26.45 -11.90
CA GLN A 230 -3.68 -25.38 -10.95
C GLN A 230 -4.37 -25.84 -9.66
N LYS A 231 -4.72 -27.12 -9.56
CA LYS A 231 -5.18 -27.79 -8.35
C LYS A 231 -4.32 -27.41 -7.13
N ASN A 232 -4.98 -27.06 -6.03
CA ASN A 232 -4.38 -26.71 -4.73
C ASN A 232 -3.53 -25.43 -4.70
N ARG A 233 -3.57 -24.59 -5.73
CA ARG A 233 -2.87 -23.29 -5.74
C ARG A 233 -3.87 -22.16 -5.66
N LYS A 234 -3.75 -21.34 -4.62
CA LYS A 234 -4.59 -20.14 -4.46
C LYS A 234 -4.15 -19.05 -5.43
N ILE A 235 -4.99 -18.73 -6.40
CA ILE A 235 -4.80 -17.62 -7.35
C ILE A 235 -5.12 -16.33 -6.62
N LYS A 236 -4.16 -15.42 -6.49
CA LYS A 236 -4.40 -14.13 -5.85
C LYS A 236 -4.73 -13.09 -6.91
N VAL A 237 -5.79 -12.32 -6.68
CA VAL A 237 -6.25 -11.28 -7.61
C VAL A 237 -6.35 -9.96 -6.86
N ARG A 238 -5.86 -8.88 -7.49
CA ARG A 238 -5.98 -7.51 -6.99
C ARG A 238 -6.78 -6.69 -7.97
N ILE A 239 -7.59 -5.76 -7.46
CA ILE A 239 -8.35 -4.80 -8.25
C ILE A 239 -7.94 -3.41 -7.78
N GLY A 240 -7.37 -2.61 -8.68
CA GLY A 240 -6.95 -1.24 -8.39
C GLY A 240 -8.11 -0.25 -8.42
N ASN A 241 -7.81 1.02 -8.12
CA ASN A 241 -8.80 2.08 -8.18
C ASN A 241 -9.13 2.39 -9.66
N PRO A 242 -10.38 2.77 -9.98
CA PRO A 242 -10.70 3.26 -11.32
C PRO A 242 -9.84 4.48 -11.65
N ILE A 243 -9.04 4.37 -12.70
CA ILE A 243 -8.24 5.45 -13.27
C ILE A 243 -9.23 6.39 -13.95
N SER A 244 -9.28 7.64 -13.49
CA SER A 244 -10.25 8.61 -13.98
C SER A 244 -9.94 9.04 -15.42
N VAL A 245 -10.93 9.58 -16.12
CA VAL A 245 -10.73 10.09 -17.49
C VAL A 245 -9.82 11.34 -17.47
N SER A 246 -9.81 12.11 -16.38
CA SER A 246 -8.88 13.23 -16.22
C SER A 246 -7.44 12.76 -16.15
N ASP A 247 -7.13 11.79 -15.28
CA ASP A 247 -5.75 11.28 -15.14
C ASP A 247 -5.28 10.62 -16.45
N GLN A 248 -6.20 10.02 -17.19
CA GLN A 248 -5.91 9.45 -18.51
C GLN A 248 -5.53 10.50 -19.57
N LYS A 249 -6.06 11.73 -19.48
CA LYS A 249 -5.84 12.78 -20.48
C LYS A 249 -4.46 13.41 -20.39
N ASP A 250 -3.75 13.21 -19.29
CA ASP A 250 -2.36 13.64 -19.12
C ASP A 250 -1.40 12.83 -20.02
N HIS A 251 -1.84 11.67 -20.52
CA HIS A 251 -1.08 10.79 -21.42
C HIS A 251 -1.68 10.77 -22.83
N ILE A 252 -1.26 11.73 -23.66
CA ILE A 252 -1.80 11.92 -25.02
C ILE A 252 -1.25 10.86 -25.98
N GLU A 253 0.05 10.62 -25.95
CA GLU A 253 0.70 9.66 -26.84
C GLU A 253 0.35 8.22 -26.44
N LEU A 254 0.03 7.38 -27.43
CA LEU A 254 -0.49 6.03 -27.18
C LEU A 254 0.49 5.15 -26.41
N ASP A 255 1.79 5.28 -26.69
CA ASP A 255 2.82 4.47 -26.04
C ASP A 255 2.94 4.86 -24.56
N ASP A 256 2.90 6.15 -24.24
CA ASP A 256 2.91 6.66 -22.87
C ASP A 256 1.65 6.24 -22.12
N TYR A 257 0.47 6.45 -22.71
CA TYR A 257 -0.81 5.97 -22.18
C TYR A 257 -0.79 4.47 -21.89
N THR A 258 -0.26 3.67 -22.82
CA THR A 258 -0.15 2.21 -22.67
C THR A 258 0.76 1.85 -21.52
N ASN A 259 1.92 2.50 -21.41
CA ASN A 259 2.87 2.27 -20.33
C ASN A 259 2.28 2.65 -18.98
N PHE A 260 1.58 3.78 -18.88
CA PHE A 260 0.89 4.24 -17.68
C PHE A 260 -0.13 3.21 -17.18
N ILE A 261 -1.08 2.77 -18.02
CA ILE A 261 -2.11 1.81 -17.63
C ILE A 261 -1.50 0.44 -17.29
N ARG A 262 -0.54 -0.03 -18.11
CA ARG A 262 0.18 -1.29 -17.87
C ARG A 262 0.87 -1.25 -16.52
N ARG A 263 1.56 -0.17 -16.23
CA ARG A 263 2.28 0.00 -14.99
C ARG A 263 1.37 0.03 -13.76
N LYS A 264 0.28 0.81 -13.79
CA LYS A 264 -0.74 0.81 -12.71
C LYS A 264 -1.23 -0.62 -12.43
N THR A 265 -1.46 -1.40 -13.49
CA THR A 265 -1.86 -2.81 -13.38
C THR A 265 -0.79 -3.69 -12.73
N TYR A 266 0.47 -3.63 -13.19
CA TYR A 266 1.54 -4.48 -12.64
C TYR A 266 2.02 -4.05 -11.25
N MET A 267 1.86 -2.79 -10.86
CA MET A 267 2.20 -2.31 -9.51
C MET A 267 1.33 -2.98 -8.44
N LEU A 268 0.11 -3.43 -8.75
CA LEU A 268 -0.73 -4.20 -7.84
C LEU A 268 -0.07 -5.52 -7.37
N SER A 269 0.93 -6.03 -8.11
CA SER A 269 1.72 -7.21 -7.72
C SER A 269 2.59 -6.99 -6.49
N SER A 270 2.94 -5.73 -6.17
CA SER A 270 3.87 -5.35 -5.11
C SER A 270 3.44 -5.84 -3.71
N GLY A 271 2.13 -5.83 -3.43
CA GLY A 271 1.56 -6.34 -2.18
C GLY A 271 1.79 -7.84 -1.94
N PHE A 272 2.12 -8.61 -2.98
CA PHE A 272 2.44 -10.04 -2.87
C PHE A 272 3.93 -10.33 -2.67
N ASN A 273 4.80 -9.33 -2.87
CA ASN A 273 6.24 -9.43 -2.63
C ASN A 273 6.62 -9.19 -1.16
N LYS A 274 5.70 -9.43 -0.20
CA LYS A 274 6.10 -9.58 1.22
C LYS A 274 7.07 -10.75 1.28
N LYS A 275 8.37 -10.48 1.43
CA LYS A 275 9.36 -11.53 1.62
C LYS A 275 8.84 -12.42 2.73
N SER A 276 8.68 -13.71 2.41
CA SER A 276 8.56 -14.74 3.42
C SER A 276 9.67 -14.50 4.43
N LEU A 277 9.30 -14.21 5.68
CA LEU A 277 10.20 -14.11 6.83
C LEU A 277 11.16 -15.33 6.92
N LEU A 278 10.82 -16.44 6.25
CA LEU A 278 11.56 -17.69 6.21
C LEU A 278 12.67 -17.75 5.15
N LYS A 279 12.70 -16.89 4.12
CA LYS A 279 13.71 -16.99 3.02
C LYS A 279 15.01 -16.24 3.27
N ASN A 280 15.09 -15.48 4.36
CA ASN A 280 16.32 -14.79 4.79
C ASN A 280 17.05 -15.53 5.94
N ILE A 281 16.84 -16.84 6.09
CA ILE A 281 17.77 -17.66 6.88
C ILE A 281 19.04 -17.86 6.04
N HIS A 282 19.84 -16.81 5.88
CA HIS A 282 21.27 -17.02 6.11
C HIS A 282 21.35 -17.50 7.55
N ILE A 283 21.99 -18.62 7.83
CA ILE A 283 22.24 -19.05 9.21
C ILE A 283 23.38 -18.14 9.73
N PRO A 284 23.13 -17.05 10.48
CA PRO A 284 24.21 -16.47 11.26
C PRO A 284 24.64 -17.52 12.29
N LYS A 285 25.93 -17.59 12.60
CA LYS A 285 26.49 -18.48 13.65
C LYS A 285 25.96 -18.20 15.08
N GLN A 286 24.88 -17.43 15.23
CA GLN A 286 24.14 -17.22 16.49
C GLN A 286 22.64 -17.11 16.18
N ILE A 287 21.91 -18.19 16.47
CA ILE A 287 20.45 -18.22 16.42
C ILE A 287 19.93 -17.38 17.59
N LYS A 288 19.59 -16.11 17.37
CA LYS A 288 18.64 -15.41 18.24
C LYS A 288 17.24 -15.83 17.79
N ILE A 289 16.64 -16.79 18.50
CA ILE A 289 15.21 -17.12 18.37
C ILE A 289 14.45 -15.80 18.57
N PRO A 290 13.56 -15.38 17.64
CA PRO A 290 12.72 -14.22 17.88
C PRO A 290 11.90 -14.49 19.15
N ARG A 291 12.16 -13.70 20.21
CA ARG A 291 11.48 -13.85 21.48
C ARG A 291 9.99 -13.61 21.25
N SER A 292 9.14 -14.52 21.74
CA SER A 292 7.69 -14.27 21.77
C SER A 292 7.42 -12.96 22.52
N PRO A 293 6.49 -12.12 22.06
CA PRO A 293 6.17 -10.89 22.76
C PRO A 293 5.80 -11.16 24.22
N LYS A 294 6.36 -10.38 25.14
CA LYS A 294 5.97 -10.46 26.55
C LYS A 294 4.51 -10.02 26.70
N GLU A 295 3.85 -10.52 27.73
CA GLU A 295 2.57 -9.98 28.16
C GLU A 295 2.72 -8.49 28.47
N ILE A 296 1.74 -7.69 28.04
CA ILE A 296 1.72 -6.24 28.28
C ILE A 296 1.48 -6.03 29.78
N ALA A 297 2.14 -5.02 30.36
CA ALA A 297 1.95 -4.68 31.77
C ALA A 297 0.48 -4.39 32.09
N GLY A 298 0.10 -4.61 33.35
CA GLY A 298 -1.21 -4.21 33.87
C GLY A 298 -1.41 -2.70 33.81
N GLU A 299 -2.67 -2.27 33.72
CA GLU A 299 -3.03 -0.85 33.79
C GLU A 299 -2.65 -0.27 35.15
N THR A 300 -2.15 0.97 35.13
CA THR A 300 -1.79 1.69 36.35
C THR A 300 -3.06 2.11 37.08
N GLU A 301 -3.09 1.95 38.40
CA GLU A 301 -4.25 2.31 39.22
C GLU A 301 -4.59 3.80 39.08
N GLU A 302 -5.86 4.10 38.83
CA GLU A 302 -6.36 5.44 38.47
C GLU A 302 -6.02 6.50 39.53
N TYR A 303 -6.21 6.18 40.81
CA TYR A 303 -5.96 7.10 41.93
C TYR A 303 -4.49 7.56 42.03
N LEU A 304 -3.54 6.75 41.55
CA LEU A 304 -2.11 7.12 41.54
C LEU A 304 -1.84 8.18 40.47
N MET A 305 -2.49 8.05 39.30
CA MET A 305 -2.38 9.03 38.24
C MET A 305 -3.10 10.33 38.59
N GLU A 306 -4.28 10.27 39.21
CA GLU A 306 -5.02 11.45 39.66
C GLU A 306 -4.18 12.32 40.61
N ALA A 307 -3.49 11.71 41.57
CA ALA A 307 -2.59 12.44 42.48
C ALA A 307 -1.47 13.18 41.74
N GLU A 308 -0.90 12.56 40.69
CA GLU A 308 0.14 13.17 39.86
C GLU A 308 -0.41 14.28 38.94
N ILE A 309 -1.65 14.15 38.46
CA ILE A 309 -2.34 15.21 37.72
C ILE A 309 -2.56 16.44 38.60
N GLU A 310 -3.01 16.26 39.85
CA GLU A 310 -3.16 17.40 40.77
C GLU A 310 -1.83 18.06 41.10
N PHE A 311 -0.78 17.26 41.35
CA PHE A 311 0.57 17.79 41.50
C PHE A 311 0.95 18.67 40.29
N CYS A 312 0.69 18.20 39.06
CA CYS A 312 0.96 18.96 37.84
C CYS A 312 0.15 20.28 37.75
N ARG A 313 -1.10 20.31 38.23
CA ARG A 313 -1.93 21.52 38.26
C ARG A 313 -1.41 22.53 39.27
N GLU A 314 -1.03 22.08 40.47
CA GLU A 314 -0.52 22.94 41.55
C GLU A 314 0.86 23.55 41.21
N HIS A 315 1.68 22.86 40.41
CA HIS A 315 3.06 23.26 40.11
C HIS A 315 3.25 23.86 38.70
N ASP A 316 2.19 24.44 38.12
CA ASP A 316 2.18 25.12 36.81
C ASP A 316 2.78 24.27 35.66
N LYS A 317 2.60 22.94 35.72
CA LYS A 317 3.04 21.99 34.67
C LYS A 317 2.02 21.82 33.55
N ARG A 318 0.81 22.37 33.73
CA ARG A 318 -0.25 22.39 32.72
C ARG A 318 0.07 23.45 31.66
N LEU A 319 0.12 23.03 30.41
CA LEU A 319 0.37 23.93 29.27
C LEU A 319 -0.93 24.56 28.76
N LEU A 320 -2.00 23.76 28.66
CA LEU A 320 -3.30 24.26 28.22
C LEU A 320 -4.45 23.35 28.68
N GLN A 321 -5.66 23.90 28.67
CA GLN A 321 -6.91 23.18 28.93
C GLN A 321 -7.93 23.50 27.81
N SER A 322 -8.63 22.48 27.32
CA SER A 322 -9.70 22.63 26.34
C SER A 322 -10.82 21.66 26.65
N LYS A 323 -11.94 22.17 27.19
CA LYS A 323 -13.06 21.37 27.69
C LYS A 323 -12.55 20.35 28.73
N ASN A 324 -12.85 19.07 28.52
CA ASN A 324 -12.43 17.96 29.36
C ASN A 324 -10.94 17.58 29.18
N TYR A 325 -10.25 18.10 28.17
CA TYR A 325 -8.86 17.76 27.92
C TYR A 325 -7.88 18.74 28.56
N GLU A 326 -6.80 18.22 29.12
CA GLU A 326 -5.65 18.98 29.59
C GLU A 326 -4.35 18.46 29.00
N VAL A 327 -3.43 19.37 28.69
CA VAL A 327 -2.08 19.04 28.20
C VAL A 327 -1.07 19.46 29.24
N PHE A 328 -0.18 18.53 29.60
CA PHE A 328 0.84 18.73 30.61
C PHE A 328 2.24 18.45 30.05
N LEU A 329 3.25 19.08 30.65
CA LEU A 329 4.66 18.80 30.40
C LEU A 329 5.39 18.60 31.73
N ALA A 330 5.86 17.38 32.00
CA ALA A 330 6.55 17.06 33.25
C ALA A 330 7.64 16.00 33.06
N LYS A 331 8.63 15.97 33.97
CA LYS A 331 9.67 14.94 34.05
C LYS A 331 9.18 13.75 34.88
N ARG A 332 9.75 12.57 34.64
CA ARG A 332 9.39 11.34 35.35
C ARG A 332 9.47 11.43 36.87
N GLU A 333 10.38 12.23 37.41
CA GLU A 333 10.53 12.48 38.86
C GLU A 333 9.26 13.04 39.51
N HIS A 334 8.38 13.70 38.74
CA HIS A 334 7.13 14.27 39.22
C HIS A 334 5.90 13.42 38.91
N ILE A 335 6.01 12.56 37.89
CA ILE A 335 4.87 11.81 37.32
C ILE A 335 5.23 10.32 37.05
N PRO A 336 5.82 9.59 38.03
CA PRO A 336 6.33 8.25 37.79
C PRO A 336 5.26 7.22 37.38
N ASN A 337 4.04 7.32 37.90
CA ASN A 337 2.94 6.41 37.58
C ASN A 337 2.36 6.73 36.19
N ILE A 338 2.18 8.01 35.85
CA ILE A 338 1.78 8.43 34.50
C ILE A 338 2.83 7.99 33.46
N VAL A 339 4.13 8.11 33.73
CA VAL A 339 5.16 7.62 32.80
C VAL A 339 5.11 6.10 32.64
N THR A 340 4.83 5.37 33.71
CA THR A 340 4.61 3.91 33.66
C THR A 340 3.42 3.57 32.75
N GLU A 341 2.31 4.28 32.91
CA GLU A 341 1.12 4.12 32.08
C GLU A 341 1.37 4.51 30.62
N ILE A 342 2.09 5.60 30.37
CA ILE A 342 2.54 6.01 29.03
C ILE A 342 3.33 4.88 28.37
N GLY A 343 4.27 4.25 29.08
CA GLY A 343 5.06 3.13 28.58
C GLY A 343 4.20 1.91 28.19
N ARG A 344 3.18 1.60 28.99
CA ARG A 344 2.21 0.54 28.69
C ARG A 344 1.38 0.87 27.44
N LEU A 345 0.83 2.08 27.37
CA LEU A 345 -0.03 2.53 26.26
C LEU A 345 0.74 2.70 24.94
N ARG A 346 2.00 3.13 24.99
CA ARG A 346 2.93 3.11 23.85
C ARG A 346 3.04 1.72 23.26
N GLU A 347 3.37 0.72 24.08
CA GLU A 347 3.55 -0.66 23.62
C GLU A 347 2.24 -1.25 23.04
N ILE A 348 1.09 -1.00 23.68
CA ILE A 348 -0.22 -1.39 23.15
C ILE A 348 -0.45 -0.80 21.75
N THR A 349 -0.21 0.51 21.62
CA THR A 349 -0.47 1.26 20.38
C THR A 349 0.47 0.82 19.27
N PHE A 350 1.77 0.68 19.55
CA PHE A 350 2.78 0.31 18.56
C PHE A 350 2.61 -1.14 18.10
N ARG A 351 2.34 -2.10 19.02
CA ARG A 351 2.08 -3.49 18.62
C ARG A 351 0.87 -3.63 17.70
N ALA A 352 -0.19 -2.85 17.92
CA ALA A 352 -1.40 -2.89 17.08
C ALA A 352 -1.08 -2.61 15.61
N ILE A 353 -0.09 -1.76 15.32
CA ILE A 353 0.36 -1.42 13.97
C ILE A 353 1.60 -2.20 13.51
N GLY A 354 2.04 -3.21 14.26
CA GLY A 354 3.18 -4.08 13.93
C GLY A 354 4.55 -3.46 14.20
N GLU A 355 4.57 -2.45 15.05
CA GLU A 355 5.76 -1.80 15.60
C GLU A 355 5.92 -2.23 17.08
N GLY A 356 6.73 -1.54 17.87
CA GLY A 356 6.86 -1.79 19.31
C GLY A 356 8.08 -2.65 19.67
N THR A 357 8.37 -2.71 20.96
CA THR A 357 9.58 -3.34 21.52
C THR A 357 9.40 -4.84 21.79
N ASN A 358 8.15 -5.30 21.81
CA ASN A 358 7.72 -6.62 22.28
C ASN A 358 8.01 -6.88 23.78
N ASN A 359 8.25 -5.84 24.57
CA ASN A 359 8.36 -5.90 26.04
C ASN A 359 7.03 -5.59 26.72
N ALA A 360 6.95 -5.72 28.05
CA ALA A 360 5.72 -5.42 28.79
C ALA A 360 5.34 -3.94 28.73
N THR A 361 6.33 -3.06 28.62
CA THR A 361 6.21 -1.60 28.47
C THR A 361 7.26 -1.11 27.48
N ASP A 362 6.98 0.01 26.81
CA ASP A 362 7.93 0.76 25.99
C ASP A 362 8.51 1.94 26.80
N LEU A 363 9.45 1.59 27.69
CA LEU A 363 10.25 2.52 28.47
C LEU A 363 11.73 2.19 28.32
N ASP A 364 12.56 3.23 28.27
CA ASP A 364 14.02 3.15 28.20
C ASP A 364 14.69 4.20 29.10
N GLU A 365 16.02 4.25 29.10
CA GLU A 365 16.81 5.16 29.95
C GLU A 365 16.58 6.65 29.67
N PHE A 366 16.10 7.00 28.47
CA PHE A 366 15.82 8.40 28.11
C PHE A 366 14.57 8.91 28.83
N ASP A 367 13.62 8.04 29.18
CA ASP A 367 12.40 8.43 29.88
C ASP A 367 12.68 8.99 31.30
N ASP A 368 13.88 8.76 31.85
CA ASP A 368 14.28 9.23 33.18
C ASP A 368 14.64 10.72 33.21
N PHE A 369 15.14 11.29 32.10
CA PHE A 369 15.58 12.69 32.03
C PHE A 369 14.91 13.52 30.93
N TYR A 370 14.18 12.89 30.01
CA TYR A 370 13.32 13.60 29.07
C TYR A 370 12.04 14.08 29.78
N HIS A 371 11.45 15.13 29.24
CA HIS A 371 10.10 15.52 29.61
C HIS A 371 9.09 14.66 28.85
N HIS A 372 7.89 14.56 29.41
CA HIS A 372 6.75 13.90 28.79
C HIS A 372 5.66 14.94 28.58
N LEU A 373 5.33 15.20 27.32
CA LEU A 373 4.17 15.98 26.92
C LEU A 373 3.01 15.01 26.75
N PHE A 374 1.96 15.12 27.56
CA PHE A 374 0.85 14.18 27.50
C PHE A 374 -0.52 14.88 27.57
N LEU A 375 -1.50 14.26 26.93
CA LEU A 375 -2.88 14.68 26.90
C LEU A 375 -3.69 13.79 27.83
N TYR A 376 -4.40 14.40 28.78
CA TYR A 376 -5.25 13.72 29.74
C TYR A 376 -6.73 14.10 29.51
N ASP A 377 -7.62 13.12 29.58
CA ASP A 377 -9.07 13.30 29.51
C ASP A 377 -9.65 13.21 30.93
N ASN A 378 -10.10 14.34 31.47
CA ASN A 378 -10.61 14.45 32.84
C ASN A 378 -12.00 13.86 33.05
N GLU A 379 -12.76 13.62 32.00
CA GLU A 379 -14.06 12.96 32.13
C GLU A 379 -13.89 11.45 32.17
N ALA A 380 -12.91 10.94 31.42
CA ALA A 380 -12.60 9.51 31.35
C ALA A 380 -11.49 9.07 32.31
N ASN A 381 -10.85 10.02 33.00
CA ASN A 381 -9.66 9.86 33.83
C ASN A 381 -8.52 9.07 33.16
N LYS A 382 -8.26 9.36 31.88
CA LYS A 382 -7.34 8.56 31.04
C LYS A 382 -6.31 9.36 30.28
N ILE A 383 -5.13 8.76 30.12
CA ILE A 383 -4.12 9.23 29.19
C ILE A 383 -4.56 8.93 27.75
N VAL A 384 -4.62 9.97 26.94
CA VAL A 384 -5.11 9.91 25.56
C VAL A 384 -3.98 9.71 24.57
N GLY A 385 -2.82 10.29 24.84
CA GLY A 385 -1.65 10.25 23.99
C GLY A 385 -0.52 11.08 24.56
N ALA A 386 0.69 10.84 24.10
CA ALA A 386 1.86 11.55 24.59
C ALA A 386 2.99 11.61 23.57
N TYR A 387 3.95 12.49 23.87
CA TYR A 387 5.24 12.65 23.24
C TYR A 387 6.33 12.63 24.31
N ARG A 388 7.45 11.99 24.00
CA ARG A 388 8.70 12.19 24.74
C ARG A 388 9.42 13.41 24.17
N MET A 389 9.83 14.35 25.02
CA MET A 389 10.36 15.66 24.67
C MET A 389 11.74 15.88 25.31
N GLY A 390 12.79 15.85 24.49
CA GLY A 390 14.17 16.01 24.91
C GLY A 390 14.67 17.42 24.62
N PHE A 391 14.88 18.23 25.65
CA PHE A 391 15.34 19.60 25.48
C PHE A 391 16.87 19.62 25.32
N GLY A 392 17.34 19.95 24.11
CA GLY A 392 18.76 19.88 23.76
C GLY A 392 19.65 20.77 24.62
N LYS A 393 19.12 21.90 25.14
CA LYS A 393 19.86 22.79 26.04
C LYS A 393 20.08 22.20 27.43
N GLU A 394 19.29 21.22 27.83
CA GLU A 394 19.48 20.46 29.07
C GLU A 394 20.31 19.20 28.82
N ILE A 395 19.98 18.46 27.77
CA ILE A 395 20.56 17.14 27.48
C ILE A 395 22.02 17.26 27.04
N PHE A 396 22.33 18.16 26.10
CA PHE A 396 23.66 18.20 25.48
C PHE A 396 24.77 18.55 26.50
N PRO A 397 24.62 19.53 27.41
CA PRO A 397 25.63 19.79 28.44
C PRO A 397 25.83 18.64 29.44
N ALA A 398 24.75 17.93 29.80
CA ALA A 398 24.79 16.89 30.83
C ALA A 398 25.28 15.53 30.31
N HIS A 399 24.88 15.17 29.08
CA HIS A 399 25.06 13.82 28.52
C HIS A 399 25.81 13.81 27.17
N GLY A 400 26.13 14.98 26.61
CA GLY A 400 26.69 15.10 25.27
C GLY A 400 25.72 14.62 24.19
N ILE A 401 26.27 14.25 23.02
CA ILE A 401 25.46 13.75 21.90
C ILE A 401 24.80 12.39 22.19
N ASP A 402 25.40 11.58 23.08
CA ASP A 402 24.88 10.26 23.45
C ASP A 402 23.66 10.34 24.37
N GLY A 403 23.35 11.53 24.89
CA GLY A 403 22.09 11.81 25.60
C GLY A 403 20.85 11.84 24.71
N PHE A 404 21.01 11.88 23.38
CA PHE A 404 19.90 11.93 22.43
C PHE A 404 19.49 10.52 21.97
N TYR A 405 18.20 10.17 22.03
CA TYR A 405 17.73 8.87 21.53
C TYR A 405 18.04 8.69 20.04
N LEU A 406 17.92 9.75 19.24
CA LEU A 406 18.30 9.76 17.83
C LEU A 406 19.73 9.28 17.58
N GLN A 407 20.66 9.50 18.52
CA GLN A 407 22.03 9.01 18.41
C GLN A 407 22.10 7.48 18.45
N GLN A 408 21.06 6.77 18.92
CA GLN A 408 20.97 5.30 18.81
C GLN A 408 20.71 4.82 17.37
N LEU A 409 20.06 5.64 16.55
CA LEU A 409 19.64 5.29 15.18
C LEU A 409 20.54 5.93 14.11
N PHE A 410 21.03 7.14 14.37
CA PHE A 410 21.83 7.94 13.47
C PHE A 410 23.12 8.39 14.16
N ARG A 411 24.21 8.47 13.42
CA ARG A 411 25.44 9.11 13.87
C ARG A 411 25.45 10.55 13.35
N PHE A 412 25.55 11.50 14.27
CA PHE A 412 25.68 12.92 13.95
C PHE A 412 27.16 13.33 13.95
N GLU A 413 27.56 14.08 12.94
CA GLU A 413 28.90 14.71 12.88
C GLU A 413 28.94 15.98 13.77
N PRO A 414 30.11 16.38 14.31
CA PRO A 414 30.25 17.51 15.23
C PRO A 414 29.65 18.83 14.72
N GLU A 415 29.62 19.03 13.41
CA GLU A 415 29.03 20.18 12.72
C GLU A 415 27.55 20.37 13.06
N LEU A 416 26.82 19.29 13.39
CA LEU A 416 25.43 19.34 13.80
C LEU A 416 25.23 19.46 15.31
N TYR A 417 26.27 19.43 16.14
CA TYR A 417 26.11 19.46 17.60
C TYR A 417 25.41 20.73 18.08
N LYS A 418 25.67 21.87 17.44
CA LYS A 418 24.94 23.11 17.73
C LYS A 418 23.44 22.94 17.45
N LEU A 419 23.08 22.42 16.28
CA LEU A 419 21.69 22.16 15.92
C LEU A 419 21.03 21.21 16.92
N MET A 420 21.69 20.12 17.31
CA MET A 420 21.20 19.17 18.31
C MET A 420 20.97 19.84 19.67
N SER A 421 21.93 20.66 20.13
CA SER A 421 21.82 21.41 21.39
C SER A 421 20.70 22.46 21.38
N GLU A 422 20.30 22.95 20.20
CA GLU A 422 19.22 23.92 20.00
C GLU A 422 17.92 23.23 19.53
N SER A 423 17.83 21.90 19.63
CA SER A 423 16.66 21.13 19.21
C SER A 423 15.84 20.64 20.40
N ILE A 424 14.53 20.59 20.25
CA ILE A 424 13.67 19.73 21.06
C ILE A 424 13.51 18.40 20.30
N GLU A 425 14.10 17.33 20.84
CA GLU A 425 13.94 15.98 20.31
C GLU A 425 12.56 15.42 20.68
N MET A 426 11.74 15.12 19.68
CA MET A 426 10.43 14.53 19.82
C MET A 426 10.49 13.05 19.45
N GLY A 427 9.96 12.19 20.32
CA GLY A 427 9.93 10.75 20.08
C GLY A 427 8.72 10.06 20.71
N ARG A 428 8.56 8.77 20.38
CA ARG A 428 7.54 7.87 20.96
C ARG A 428 6.12 8.46 20.95
N ALA A 429 5.78 9.18 19.89
CA ALA A 429 4.48 9.82 19.73
C ALA A 429 3.38 8.77 19.54
N PHE A 430 2.33 8.83 20.35
CA PHE A 430 1.16 7.95 20.20
C PHE A 430 -0.12 8.63 20.64
N ILE A 431 -1.25 8.11 20.12
CA ILE A 431 -2.61 8.38 20.59
C ILE A 431 -3.27 7.01 20.71
N VAL A 432 -3.93 6.73 21.84
CA VAL A 432 -4.59 5.45 22.06
C VAL A 432 -5.73 5.23 21.04
N LYS A 433 -5.99 3.98 20.68
CA LYS A 433 -6.81 3.59 19.54
C LYS A 433 -8.21 4.21 19.56
N GLU A 434 -8.80 4.34 20.74
CA GLU A 434 -10.14 4.87 21.00
C GLU A 434 -10.25 6.37 20.65
N TYR A 435 -9.12 7.07 20.58
CA TYR A 435 -9.03 8.51 20.33
C TYR A 435 -8.43 8.86 18.97
N GLN A 436 -7.82 7.92 18.24
CA GLN A 436 -7.14 8.19 16.96
C GLN A 436 -8.04 8.74 15.84
N GLN A 437 -9.34 8.42 15.85
CA GLN A 437 -10.30 8.94 14.86
C GLN A 437 -10.93 10.27 15.27
N LYS A 438 -10.64 10.76 16.50
CA LYS A 438 -11.11 12.05 16.98
C LYS A 438 -10.13 13.14 16.52
N PRO A 439 -10.59 14.29 16.02
CA PRO A 439 -9.69 15.36 15.56
C PRO A 439 -8.96 16.09 16.71
N MET A 440 -9.61 16.19 17.88
CA MET A 440 -9.11 16.99 19.01
C MET A 440 -7.78 16.48 19.62
N PRO A 441 -7.58 15.17 19.87
CA PRO A 441 -6.37 14.70 20.53
C PRO A 441 -5.06 15.08 19.84
N LEU A 442 -4.96 14.83 18.54
CA LEU A 442 -3.76 15.20 17.77
C LEU A 442 -3.59 16.72 17.71
N PHE A 443 -4.69 17.46 17.58
CA PHE A 443 -4.66 18.92 17.56
C PHE A 443 -4.12 19.49 18.87
N LEU A 444 -4.62 19.02 20.02
CA LEU A 444 -4.21 19.50 21.35
C LEU A 444 -2.77 19.11 21.69
N LEU A 445 -2.32 17.91 21.33
CA LEU A 445 -0.91 17.53 21.48
C LEU A 445 0.01 18.45 20.67
N TRP A 446 -0.35 18.77 19.42
CA TRP A 446 0.40 19.73 18.62
C TRP A 446 0.39 21.14 19.19
N LYS A 447 -0.73 21.55 19.76
CA LYS A 447 -0.83 22.82 20.48
C LYS A 447 0.14 22.84 21.66
N GLY A 448 0.21 21.74 22.42
CA GLY A 448 1.19 21.52 23.48
C GLY A 448 2.64 21.63 22.99
N ILE A 449 2.98 21.05 21.84
CA ILE A 449 4.31 21.21 21.22
C ILE A 449 4.63 22.69 20.96
N VAL A 450 3.68 23.45 20.42
CA VAL A 450 3.87 24.89 20.18
C VAL A 450 4.03 25.65 21.51
N HIS A 451 3.26 25.32 22.55
CA HIS A 451 3.49 25.88 23.88
C HIS A 451 4.91 25.62 24.37
N CYS A 452 5.46 24.42 24.17
CA CYS A 452 6.86 24.15 24.48
C CYS A 452 7.81 25.05 23.69
N THR A 453 7.62 25.22 22.38
CA THR A 453 8.51 26.08 21.58
C THR A 453 8.49 27.54 22.00
N LEU A 454 7.36 28.03 22.51
CA LEU A 454 7.21 29.42 22.96
C LEU A 454 7.73 29.63 24.39
N ARG A 455 7.55 28.64 25.28
CA ARG A 455 8.03 28.69 26.66
C ARG A 455 9.53 28.40 26.79
N PHE A 456 10.13 27.72 25.80
CA PHE A 456 11.56 27.38 25.73
C PHE A 456 12.21 27.92 24.45
N PRO A 457 12.27 29.26 24.28
CA PRO A 457 12.68 29.93 23.03
C PRO A 457 14.16 29.76 22.67
N GLU A 458 14.97 29.20 23.56
CA GLU A 458 16.38 28.86 23.31
C GLU A 458 16.57 27.67 22.37
N HIS A 459 15.47 27.00 21.98
CA HIS A 459 15.45 25.95 20.98
C HIS A 459 14.92 26.51 19.65
N ASN A 460 15.66 26.24 18.57
CA ASN A 460 15.38 26.71 17.21
C ASN A 460 14.76 25.63 16.32
N TYR A 461 14.81 24.37 16.75
CA TYR A 461 14.41 23.23 15.94
C TYR A 461 13.55 22.24 16.73
N LEU A 462 12.62 21.58 16.04
CA LEU A 462 12.02 20.31 16.47
C LEU A 462 12.67 19.20 15.65
N ILE A 463 13.15 18.13 16.28
CA ILE A 463 13.82 17.02 15.58
C ILE A 463 13.29 15.68 16.07
N GLY A 464 13.20 14.67 15.21
CA GLY A 464 12.70 13.36 15.65
C GLY A 464 12.68 12.31 14.55
N GLY A 465 12.50 11.06 14.96
CA GLY A 465 12.26 9.93 14.06
C GLY A 465 10.77 9.74 13.83
N VAL A 466 10.37 9.54 12.57
CA VAL A 466 9.02 9.06 12.23
C VAL A 466 9.09 7.67 11.63
N SER A 467 8.37 6.73 12.24
CA SER A 467 8.43 5.33 11.88
C SER A 467 7.47 4.99 10.74
N ILE A 468 7.94 4.16 9.83
CA ILE A 468 7.17 3.45 8.82
C ILE A 468 7.15 1.98 9.24
N SER A 469 5.96 1.49 9.58
CA SER A 469 5.74 0.11 10.03
C SER A 469 6.35 -0.93 9.10
N ASN A 470 6.85 -2.02 9.70
CA ASN A 470 7.34 -3.15 8.93
C ASN A 470 6.22 -3.94 8.23
N LYS A 471 4.93 -3.66 8.52
CA LYS A 471 3.77 -4.27 7.84
C LYS A 471 3.67 -3.88 6.36
N PHE A 472 4.17 -2.70 5.99
CA PHE A 472 4.23 -2.25 4.59
C PHE A 472 5.12 -3.17 3.76
N SER A 473 4.79 -3.35 2.49
CA SER A 473 5.70 -4.02 1.54
C SER A 473 7.00 -3.24 1.37
N ASP A 474 8.11 -3.94 1.07
CA ASP A 474 9.41 -3.32 0.75
C ASP A 474 9.29 -2.32 -0.41
N PHE A 475 8.37 -2.58 -1.34
CA PHE A 475 8.08 -1.69 -2.46
C PHE A 475 7.44 -0.38 -1.98
N SER A 476 6.34 -0.44 -1.22
CA SER A 476 5.70 0.76 -0.67
C SER A 476 6.62 1.55 0.24
N LYS A 477 7.42 0.89 1.10
CA LYS A 477 8.47 1.56 1.88
C LYS A 477 9.44 2.33 0.99
N SER A 478 9.92 1.68 -0.06
CA SER A 478 10.84 2.30 -1.02
C SER A 478 10.19 3.49 -1.74
N MET A 479 8.92 3.37 -2.15
CA MET A 479 8.14 4.46 -2.75
C MET A 479 8.00 5.63 -1.79
N MET A 480 7.64 5.38 -0.51
CA MET A 480 7.48 6.44 0.50
C MET A 480 8.80 7.16 0.76
N ILE A 481 9.90 6.42 0.86
CA ILE A 481 11.24 6.97 1.06
C ILE A 481 11.66 7.81 -0.14
N GLU A 482 11.47 7.32 -1.36
CA GLU A 482 11.82 8.06 -2.57
C GLU A 482 11.00 9.36 -2.67
N PHE A 483 9.67 9.27 -2.52
CA PHE A 483 8.78 10.43 -2.50
C PHE A 483 9.24 11.49 -1.47
N MET A 484 9.57 11.04 -0.25
CA MET A 484 10.08 11.93 0.78
C MET A 484 11.43 12.56 0.43
N LYS A 485 12.35 11.78 -0.15
CA LYS A 485 13.66 12.29 -0.58
C LYS A 485 13.54 13.29 -1.73
N SER A 486 12.60 13.08 -2.63
CA SER A 486 12.42 13.92 -3.80
C SER A 486 11.82 15.29 -3.48
N HIS A 487 10.95 15.38 -2.48
CA HIS A 487 10.18 16.60 -2.21
C HIS A 487 10.54 17.32 -0.91
N TYR A 488 11.10 16.61 0.08
CA TYR A 488 11.29 17.18 1.42
C TYR A 488 12.73 17.04 1.95
N TYR A 489 13.66 16.51 1.15
CA TYR A 489 15.04 16.29 1.58
C TYR A 489 15.83 17.58 1.76
N ASP A 490 16.62 17.63 2.82
CA ASP A 490 17.61 18.68 3.02
C ASP A 490 19.05 18.12 2.92
N PRO A 491 19.74 18.32 1.79
CA PRO A 491 21.10 17.82 1.61
C PRO A 491 22.11 18.48 2.56
N TYR A 492 21.87 19.71 3.02
CA TYR A 492 22.83 20.45 3.84
C TYR A 492 22.96 19.87 5.24
N VAL A 493 21.85 19.42 5.83
CA VAL A 493 21.86 18.70 7.11
C VAL A 493 22.23 17.23 6.90
N ALA A 494 21.70 16.60 5.84
CA ALA A 494 21.89 15.17 5.60
C ALA A 494 23.35 14.78 5.35
N GLN A 495 24.19 15.66 4.79
CA GLN A 495 25.61 15.38 4.62
C GLN A 495 26.34 15.12 5.94
N TYR A 496 25.82 15.58 7.08
CA TYR A 496 26.43 15.41 8.41
C TYR A 496 25.75 14.31 9.26
N VAL A 497 24.85 13.52 8.65
CA VAL A 497 24.14 12.44 9.33
C VAL A 497 24.39 11.11 8.61
N ARG A 498 24.70 10.06 9.37
CA ARG A 498 24.84 8.70 8.84
C ARG A 498 23.91 7.74 9.58
N PRO A 499 22.97 7.05 8.91
CA PRO A 499 22.16 6.03 9.56
C PRO A 499 23.05 4.86 10.01
N LYS A 500 22.83 4.33 11.21
CA LYS A 500 23.60 3.16 11.70
C LYS A 500 23.23 1.88 10.98
N LYS A 501 22.00 1.77 10.50
CA LYS A 501 21.43 0.68 9.71
C LYS A 501 20.61 1.25 8.56
N GLU A 502 21.28 1.63 7.48
CA GLU A 502 20.65 2.21 6.31
C GLU A 502 19.57 1.30 5.70
N TYR A 503 18.40 1.88 5.41
CA TYR A 503 17.41 1.22 4.56
C TYR A 503 17.81 1.35 3.08
N LYS A 504 17.99 0.22 2.40
CA LYS A 504 18.32 0.19 0.97
C LYS A 504 17.06 0.21 0.12
N VAL A 505 16.79 1.37 -0.49
CA VAL A 505 15.72 1.57 -1.47
C VAL A 505 15.92 0.64 -2.66
N LYS A 506 14.86 -0.06 -3.06
CA LYS A 506 14.87 -0.99 -4.21
C LYS A 506 13.73 -0.64 -5.14
N LEU A 507 13.95 0.39 -5.94
CA LEU A 507 13.07 0.80 -7.04
C LEU A 507 13.89 0.82 -8.33
N LYS A 508 13.26 0.39 -9.43
CA LYS A 508 13.76 0.62 -10.79
C LYS A 508 13.66 2.10 -11.15
N ASP A 509 14.41 2.57 -12.13
CA ASP A 509 14.35 3.98 -12.54
C ASP A 509 12.96 4.37 -13.03
N ALA A 510 12.37 3.53 -13.89
CA ALA A 510 10.97 3.69 -14.26
C ALA A 510 10.08 3.81 -13.01
N GLU A 511 10.22 2.91 -12.02
CA GLU A 511 9.49 2.91 -10.73
C GLU A 511 9.55 4.27 -10.01
N LYS A 512 10.71 4.91 -10.02
CA LYS A 512 10.92 6.24 -9.46
C LYS A 512 10.25 7.32 -10.31
N ASP A 513 10.37 7.30 -11.64
CA ASP A 513 9.82 8.32 -12.55
C ASP A 513 8.33 8.59 -12.30
N PHE A 514 7.52 7.55 -12.09
CA PHE A 514 6.10 7.72 -11.71
C PHE A 514 5.87 8.32 -10.33
N VAL A 515 6.79 8.11 -9.38
CA VAL A 515 6.70 8.83 -8.11
C VAL A 515 6.81 10.33 -8.39
N PHE A 516 7.75 10.71 -9.27
CA PHE A 516 7.98 12.10 -9.65
C PHE A 516 6.83 12.69 -10.47
N ASP A 517 6.37 11.98 -11.50
CA ASP A 517 5.46 12.54 -12.52
C ASP A 517 3.99 12.52 -12.07
N GLU A 518 3.51 11.43 -11.46
CA GLU A 518 2.08 11.26 -11.17
C GLU A 518 1.61 12.00 -9.92
N THR A 519 2.53 12.25 -8.99
CA THR A 519 2.14 12.78 -7.69
C THR A 519 2.29 14.28 -7.63
N GLU A 520 3.13 14.91 -8.48
CA GLU A 520 3.37 16.36 -8.51
C GLU A 520 3.63 16.95 -7.10
N ALA A 521 4.30 16.22 -6.20
CA ALA A 521 4.46 16.55 -4.78
C ALA A 521 3.16 16.60 -3.93
N ASP A 522 2.02 16.13 -4.45
CA ASP A 522 0.76 15.99 -3.72
C ASP A 522 0.76 14.71 -2.86
N LEU A 523 1.00 14.92 -1.57
CA LEU A 523 0.91 13.91 -0.52
C LEU A 523 -0.40 13.12 -0.51
N ASN A 524 -1.53 13.72 -0.87
CA ASN A 524 -2.82 13.04 -0.88
C ASN A 524 -2.97 12.13 -2.09
N LYS A 525 -2.49 12.55 -3.28
CA LYS A 525 -2.40 11.68 -4.46
C LYS A 525 -1.50 10.47 -4.13
N PHE A 526 -0.34 10.72 -3.52
CA PHE A 526 0.58 9.67 -3.13
C PHE A 526 0.00 8.70 -2.07
N ASP A 527 -0.68 9.21 -1.04
CA ASP A 527 -1.33 8.37 -0.02
C ASP A 527 -2.39 7.43 -0.63
N LYS A 528 -3.14 7.89 -1.66
CA LYS A 528 -4.09 7.04 -2.40
C LYS A 528 -3.40 5.91 -3.15
N ILE A 529 -2.22 6.17 -3.73
CA ILE A 529 -1.42 5.13 -4.40
C ILE A 529 -0.96 4.09 -3.38
N ILE A 530 -0.44 4.51 -2.22
CA ILE A 530 -0.04 3.57 -1.15
C ILE A 530 -1.24 2.73 -0.68
N ASP A 531 -2.40 3.36 -0.46
CA ASP A 531 -3.65 2.70 -0.07
C ASP A 531 -4.17 1.67 -1.10
N GLU A 532 -3.81 1.86 -2.37
CA GLU A 532 -4.12 0.96 -3.48
C GLU A 532 -3.20 -0.26 -3.50
N LEU A 533 -1.90 -0.02 -3.35
CA LEU A 533 -0.88 -1.07 -3.42
C LEU A 533 -0.95 -2.01 -2.22
N GLU A 534 -1.24 -1.49 -1.03
CA GLU A 534 -1.24 -2.27 0.21
C GLU A 534 -2.57 -3.03 0.42
N PRO A 535 -2.53 -4.37 0.56
CA PRO A 535 -3.74 -5.19 0.69
C PRO A 535 -4.47 -4.98 2.03
N ASP A 536 -3.74 -4.61 3.09
CA ASP A 536 -4.26 -4.49 4.46
C ASP A 536 -4.81 -3.08 4.78
N SER A 537 -5.12 -2.26 3.76
CA SER A 537 -5.54 -0.86 3.92
C SER A 537 -4.55 0.02 4.67
N LEU A 538 -3.26 -0.29 4.55
CA LEU A 538 -2.23 0.57 5.12
C LEU A 538 -2.15 1.87 4.33
N ARG A 539 -2.10 2.99 5.06
CA ARG A 539 -1.97 4.34 4.53
C ARG A 539 -0.75 5.00 5.12
N MET A 540 -0.26 6.06 4.48
CA MET A 540 0.82 6.88 5.01
C MET A 540 0.54 7.23 6.49
N PRO A 541 1.50 7.07 7.40
CA PRO A 541 1.33 7.41 8.80
C PRO A 541 0.79 8.83 8.96
N VAL A 542 -0.25 8.99 9.79
CA VAL A 542 -0.92 10.28 9.98
C VAL A 542 0.07 11.33 10.52
N LEU A 543 0.96 10.90 11.42
CA LEU A 543 2.01 11.76 11.97
C LEU A 543 2.99 12.24 10.90
N LEU A 544 3.43 11.37 9.99
CA LEU A 544 4.29 11.75 8.86
C LEU A 544 3.63 12.85 8.01
N LYS A 545 2.35 12.65 7.63
CA LYS A 545 1.58 13.67 6.89
C LYS A 545 1.45 14.97 7.67
N LYS A 546 1.25 14.89 8.99
CA LYS A 546 1.15 16.06 9.86
C LYS A 546 2.48 16.81 9.91
N TYR A 547 3.62 16.17 10.12
CA TYR A 547 4.93 16.83 10.13
C TYR A 547 5.25 17.54 8.83
N ILE A 548 4.99 16.91 7.67
CA ILE A 548 5.25 17.54 6.38
C ILE A 548 4.39 18.81 6.19
N LYS A 549 3.12 18.78 6.61
CA LYS A 549 2.26 19.98 6.63
C LYS A 549 2.73 21.08 7.58
N GLN A 550 3.70 20.79 8.44
CA GLN A 550 4.36 21.75 9.34
C GLN A 550 5.76 22.14 8.81
N ASN A 551 6.00 21.98 7.51
CA ASN A 551 7.24 22.30 6.82
C ASN A 551 8.45 21.45 7.26
N ALA A 552 8.22 20.23 7.75
CA ALA A 552 9.31 19.33 8.11
C ALA A 552 10.18 18.96 6.91
N LYS A 553 11.49 18.87 7.16
CA LYS A 553 12.52 18.39 6.24
C LYS A 553 12.95 16.99 6.62
N VAL A 554 13.31 16.20 5.61
CA VAL A 554 13.77 14.82 5.71
C VAL A 554 15.29 14.78 5.57
N VAL A 555 15.94 13.99 6.42
CA VAL A 555 17.41 13.95 6.50
C VAL A 555 17.96 12.56 6.18
N ALA A 556 17.44 11.51 6.82
CA ALA A 556 18.00 10.16 6.67
C ALA A 556 16.96 9.09 7.00
N PHE A 557 17.24 7.85 6.60
CA PHE A 557 16.40 6.69 6.90
C PHE A 557 17.22 5.56 7.52
N ASN A 558 16.73 5.01 8.63
CA ASN A 558 17.36 3.93 9.37
C ASN A 558 16.35 2.79 9.62
N VAL A 559 16.82 1.54 9.64
CA VAL A 559 16.01 0.40 10.09
C VAL A 559 16.26 0.17 11.56
N ASP A 560 15.21 0.14 12.37
CA ASP A 560 15.29 -0.17 13.81
C ASP A 560 14.86 -1.62 14.11
N PRO A 561 15.81 -2.55 14.30
CA PRO A 561 15.48 -3.93 14.66
C PRO A 561 14.93 -4.11 16.07
N LEU A 562 15.12 -3.14 16.97
CA LEU A 562 14.54 -3.18 18.33
C LEU A 562 13.07 -2.74 18.33
N PHE A 563 12.62 -2.12 17.25
CA PHE A 563 11.25 -1.67 17.05
C PHE A 563 10.57 -2.40 15.88
N ASN A 564 10.65 -3.73 15.88
CA ASN A 564 10.06 -4.62 14.88
C ASN A 564 10.53 -4.40 13.42
N ASN A 565 11.76 -3.87 13.23
CA ASN A 565 12.33 -3.53 11.93
C ASN A 565 11.50 -2.46 11.18
N SER A 566 10.92 -1.51 11.92
CA SER A 566 10.41 -0.27 11.34
C SER A 566 11.51 0.47 10.58
N VAL A 567 11.10 1.29 9.61
CA VAL A 567 12.00 2.26 9.00
C VAL A 567 11.74 3.62 9.62
N ASP A 568 12.72 4.18 10.30
CA ASP A 568 12.67 5.49 10.92
C ASP A 568 13.26 6.52 9.98
N GLY A 569 12.42 7.48 9.57
CA GLY A 569 12.84 8.68 8.86
C GLY A 569 13.22 9.76 9.86
N LEU A 570 14.47 10.19 9.86
CA LEU A 570 14.91 11.37 10.59
C LEU A 570 14.34 12.61 9.90
N MET A 571 13.59 13.39 10.66
CA MET A 571 13.02 14.66 10.22
C MET A 571 13.32 15.77 11.20
N TYR A 572 13.32 17.00 10.71
CA TYR A 572 13.39 18.18 11.55
C TYR A 572 12.52 19.32 11.01
N ILE A 573 12.12 20.24 11.88
CA ILE A 573 11.37 21.46 11.56
C ILE A 573 12.15 22.62 12.17
N ARG A 574 12.40 23.68 11.40
CA ARG A 574 12.84 24.96 11.98
C ARG A 574 11.62 25.62 12.61
N ILE A 575 11.69 25.98 13.88
CA ILE A 575 10.53 26.52 14.60
C ILE A 575 10.01 27.81 13.93
N ALA A 576 10.91 28.62 13.38
CA ALA A 576 10.57 29.81 12.60
C ALA A 576 9.81 29.52 11.29
N ASP A 577 9.88 28.29 10.76
CA ASP A 577 9.14 27.87 9.56
C ASP A 577 7.77 27.25 9.89
N LEU A 578 7.39 27.15 11.16
CA LEU A 578 6.06 26.65 11.52
C LEU A 578 4.97 27.53 10.89
N PRO A 579 3.94 26.93 10.27
CA PRO A 579 2.86 27.70 9.67
C PRO A 579 2.17 28.62 10.68
N GLU A 580 1.86 29.86 10.28
CA GLU A 580 1.16 30.84 11.13
C GLU A 580 -0.15 30.28 11.68
N SER A 581 -0.88 29.50 10.86
CA SER A 581 -2.12 28.82 11.27
C SER A 581 -1.96 27.82 12.42
N THR A 582 -0.73 27.37 12.68
CA THR A 582 -0.42 26.47 13.80
C THR A 582 0.08 27.26 15.03
N VAL A 583 0.80 28.36 14.82
CA VAL A 583 1.43 29.14 15.91
C VAL A 583 0.49 30.20 16.50
N LYS A 584 -0.20 30.96 15.63
CA LYS A 584 -0.99 32.14 16.02
C LYS A 584 -2.06 31.85 17.09
N PRO A 585 -2.87 30.78 17.00
CA PRO A 585 -3.87 30.49 18.03
C PRO A 585 -3.26 30.28 19.42
N VAL A 586 -2.02 29.76 19.49
CA VAL A 586 -1.32 29.51 20.75
C VAL A 586 -0.72 30.79 21.31
N MET A 587 -0.19 31.64 20.43
CA MET A 587 0.33 32.96 20.82
C MET A 587 -0.77 33.83 21.45
N GLU A 588 -1.94 33.88 20.83
CA GLU A 588 -3.10 34.64 21.33
C GLU A 588 -3.51 34.16 22.73
N GLU A 589 -3.63 32.84 22.94
CA GLU A 589 -3.98 32.28 24.25
C GLU A 589 -2.90 32.49 25.32
N LEU A 590 -1.62 32.36 24.96
CA LEU A 590 -0.53 32.60 25.90
C LEU A 590 -0.49 34.08 26.31
N GLN A 591 -0.77 34.99 25.38
CA GLN A 591 -0.90 36.40 25.67
C GLN A 591 -2.05 36.66 26.66
N GLU A 592 -3.22 36.08 26.44
CA GLU A 592 -4.35 36.17 27.38
C GLU A 592 -4.02 35.60 28.76
N GLU A 593 -3.28 34.48 28.83
CA GLU A 593 -2.85 33.86 30.08
C GLU A 593 -1.91 34.81 30.87
N LEU A 594 -0.94 35.42 30.16
CA LEU A 594 0.00 36.37 30.75
C LEU A 594 -0.72 37.63 31.24
N GLU A 595 -1.64 38.18 30.45
CA GLU A 595 -2.46 39.35 30.83
C GLU A 595 -3.30 39.06 32.08
N LYS A 596 -3.90 37.86 32.20
CA LYS A 596 -4.63 37.44 33.40
C LYS A 596 -3.72 37.29 34.62
N LYS A 597 -2.54 36.68 34.46
CA LYS A 597 -1.56 36.56 35.56
C LYS A 597 -1.12 37.96 36.04
N LEU A 598 -0.80 38.88 35.13
CA LEU A 598 -0.44 40.27 35.44
C LEU A 598 -1.58 41.03 36.18
N ASN A 599 -2.82 40.90 35.74
CA ASN A 599 -3.97 41.55 36.37
C ASN A 599 -4.29 41.00 37.77
N ASN A 600 -4.08 39.69 38.00
CA ASN A 600 -4.26 39.07 39.30
C ASN A 600 -3.14 39.41 40.30
N THR A 601 -1.93 39.72 39.83
CA THR A 601 -0.85 40.23 40.68
C THR A 601 -1.11 41.68 41.09
N ASN A 602 -1.58 42.52 40.16
CA ASN A 602 -1.87 43.95 40.41
C ASN A 602 -3.14 44.21 41.26
N THR A 603 -3.94 43.18 41.57
CA THR A 603 -5.12 43.29 42.44
C THR A 603 -4.89 42.77 43.86
N ASN A 604 -3.69 42.24 44.14
CA ASN A 604 -3.26 41.77 45.45
C ASN A 604 -2.15 42.64 46.09
N ASP A 605 -1.77 43.73 45.43
CA ASP A 605 -1.03 44.88 45.99
C ASP A 605 -2.00 46.04 46.23
#